data_AF-A0A5E5BAC8-F1
#
_entry.id   AF-A0A5E5BAC8-F1
#
_cell.length_a   1.000
_cell.length_b   1.000
_cell.length_c   1.000
_cell.angle_alpha   90.00
_cell.angle_beta   90.00
_cell.angle_gamma   90.00
#
_symmetry.space_group_name_H-M   'P 1'
#
loop_
_entity.id
_entity.type
_entity.pdbx_description
1 polymer ?
#
loop_
_entity_poly.entity_id
_entity_poly.type
_entity_poly.pdbx_seq_one_letter_code
_entity_poly.pdbx_strand_id
1 'polypeptide(L)'
;MSFYLVIAVVLSVVALVQVVWRKRILSLGGLAVLALWALAALRYRTGYDWLVYQAFFDQYAPNYIGDGSGMVPMEPLYVLLNIVVAKMTGSFQVLLVVIATFNIWVLYRFVKLARADLVFCCAFYFCLVYLPLQMGVFRQSLAVSMFMIGMMYASRGRNNMAMFCSVIGVGFQYSSVIYFFVYWRKGVRFVMRRPVLFVGVVLLFYALGIGVASLALEALSKLSLSFISEKAAIYASTGAFERSPGAIAYLLVNCGIFLWVNKRLPERSRFQELLFGAIILQIAFQGLLFDFPIFWNRAQYLAVLPQAILLYQAVSMQPIVVRMAVASTSLAFVVSALVYQLVNPLIEPYIPYYSYLEYKFTGDIGDGLGRTLEYYRRFEAHLQ
;
A
#
# COMPACT_ATOMS: atom_id res chain seq x y z
N MET A 1 -9.68 16.75 7.66
CA MET A 1 -10.28 15.95 6.57
C MET A 1 -10.24 16.68 5.23
N SER A 2 -10.71 17.93 5.16
CA SER A 2 -10.85 18.72 3.91
C SER A 2 -9.58 18.78 3.05
N PHE A 3 -8.40 18.90 3.68
CA PHE A 3 -7.10 18.90 3.00
C PHE A 3 -6.91 17.69 2.05
N TYR A 4 -7.11 16.47 2.57
CA TYR A 4 -6.96 15.25 1.76
C TYR A 4 -8.04 15.14 0.69
N LEU A 5 -9.27 15.56 0.98
CA LEU A 5 -10.37 15.52 0.00
C LEU A 5 -10.13 16.47 -1.17
N VAL A 6 -9.64 17.68 -0.92
CA VAL A 6 -9.28 18.64 -1.99
C VAL A 6 -8.24 18.03 -2.92
N ILE A 7 -7.17 17.43 -2.37
CA ILE A 7 -6.14 16.76 -3.18
C ILE A 7 -6.74 15.62 -4.01
N ALA A 8 -7.58 14.78 -3.40
CA ALA A 8 -8.23 13.67 -4.09
C ALA A 8 -9.12 14.13 -5.25
N VAL A 9 -9.93 15.17 -5.03
CA VAL A 9 -10.81 15.74 -6.07
C VAL A 9 -9.99 16.36 -7.19
N VAL A 10 -8.96 17.15 -6.87
CA VAL A 10 -8.08 17.77 -7.88
C VAL A 10 -7.39 16.69 -8.73
N LEU A 11 -6.78 15.67 -8.09
CA LEU A 11 -6.16 14.56 -8.81
C LEU A 11 -7.18 13.82 -9.69
N SER A 12 -8.39 13.60 -9.20
CA SER A 12 -9.45 12.87 -9.93
C SER A 12 -9.97 13.66 -11.12
N VAL A 13 -10.24 14.96 -10.98
CA VAL A 13 -10.70 15.81 -12.08
C VAL A 13 -9.63 15.90 -13.17
N VAL A 14 -8.37 16.14 -12.80
CA VAL A 14 -7.27 16.20 -13.77
C VAL A 14 -7.06 14.84 -14.45
N ALA A 15 -7.11 13.73 -13.70
CA ALA A 15 -7.02 12.39 -14.26
C ALA A 15 -8.15 12.11 -15.28
N LEU A 16 -9.39 12.46 -14.93
CA LEU A 16 -10.55 12.27 -15.80
C LEU A 16 -10.37 13.01 -17.13
N VAL A 17 -9.93 14.27 -17.08
CA VAL A 17 -9.65 15.06 -18.29
C VAL A 17 -8.58 14.37 -19.14
N GLN A 18 -7.46 13.93 -18.55
CA GLN A 18 -6.38 13.28 -19.32
C GLN A 18 -6.84 11.95 -19.95
N VAL A 19 -7.67 11.16 -19.25
CA VAL A 19 -8.20 9.89 -19.77
C VAL A 19 -9.22 10.09 -20.90
N VAL A 20 -10.16 11.03 -20.73
CA VAL A 20 -11.23 11.32 -21.71
C VAL A 20 -10.65 11.92 -22.99
N TRP A 21 -9.72 12.87 -22.87
CA TRP A 21 -9.18 13.61 -24.01
C TRP A 21 -7.93 12.97 -24.61
N ARG A 22 -7.40 11.88 -24.03
CA ARG A 22 -6.13 11.21 -24.41
C ARG A 22 -4.91 12.14 -24.43
N LYS A 23 -5.01 13.32 -23.83
CA LYS A 23 -3.90 14.27 -23.74
C LYS A 23 -3.14 14.04 -22.43
N ARG A 24 -1.99 13.37 -22.54
CA ARG A 24 -1.07 13.21 -21.41
C ARG A 24 -0.25 14.47 -21.26
N ILE A 25 -0.52 15.23 -20.20
CA ILE A 25 0.24 16.44 -19.90
C ILE A 25 1.33 16.05 -18.90
N LEU A 26 2.53 15.83 -19.40
CA LEU A 26 3.67 15.34 -18.61
C LEU A 26 3.97 16.20 -17.39
N SER A 27 3.83 17.52 -17.50
CA SER A 27 4.03 18.47 -16.40
C SER A 27 3.02 18.27 -15.26
N LEU A 28 1.75 18.00 -15.56
CA LEU A 28 0.73 17.71 -14.53
C LEU A 28 1.02 16.39 -13.81
N GLY A 29 1.51 15.38 -14.54
CA GLY A 29 1.98 14.13 -13.94
C GLY A 29 3.17 14.35 -13.00
N GLY A 30 4.15 15.16 -13.42
CA GLY A 30 5.29 15.54 -12.59
C GLY A 30 4.87 16.31 -11.33
N LEU A 31 3.94 17.25 -11.47
CA LEU A 31 3.40 18.02 -10.35
C LEU A 31 2.65 17.13 -9.35
N ALA A 32 1.84 16.18 -9.82
CA ALA A 32 1.16 15.22 -8.96
C ALA A 32 2.16 14.38 -8.14
N VAL A 33 3.21 13.88 -8.79
CA VAL A 33 4.29 13.13 -8.13
C VAL A 33 5.04 14.00 -7.11
N LEU A 34 5.34 15.25 -7.46
CA LEU A 34 6.00 16.20 -6.55
C LEU A 34 5.12 16.52 -5.34
N ALA A 35 3.81 16.70 -5.53
CA ALA A 35 2.87 16.93 -4.44
C ALA A 35 2.82 15.73 -3.49
N LEU A 36 2.72 14.50 -4.02
CA LEU A 36 2.78 13.29 -3.19
C LEU A 36 4.12 13.15 -2.47
N TRP A 37 5.23 13.48 -3.12
CA TRP A 37 6.53 13.50 -2.47
C TRP A 37 6.57 14.50 -1.32
N ALA A 38 6.13 15.74 -1.54
CA ALA A 38 6.15 16.80 -0.54
C ALA A 38 5.30 16.41 0.69
N LEU A 39 4.11 15.85 0.46
CA LEU A 39 3.24 15.35 1.53
C LEU A 39 3.89 14.23 2.36
N ALA A 40 4.64 13.32 1.73
CA ALA A 40 5.26 12.20 2.44
C ALA A 40 6.53 12.63 3.16
N ALA A 41 7.35 13.45 2.50
CA ALA A 41 8.69 13.88 2.92
C ALA A 41 8.65 15.02 3.96
N LEU A 42 7.64 15.88 3.89
CA LEU A 42 7.50 17.05 4.77
C LEU A 42 6.41 16.86 5.83
N ARG A 43 5.91 15.64 6.05
CA ARG A 43 5.01 15.40 7.17
C ARG A 43 5.75 15.59 8.49
N TYR A 44 5.03 16.01 9.52
CA TYR A 44 5.51 16.07 10.89
C TYR A 44 4.52 15.38 11.82
N ARG A 45 5.01 14.50 12.70
CA ARG A 45 4.21 13.80 13.73
C ARG A 45 2.85 13.26 13.24
N THR A 46 2.86 12.63 12.06
CA THR A 46 1.65 12.16 11.35
C THR A 46 1.75 10.66 11.09
N GLY A 47 0.67 9.92 11.35
CA GLY A 47 0.54 8.47 11.16
C GLY A 47 0.41 7.69 12.48
N TYR A 48 0.00 6.42 12.44
CA TYR A 48 -0.15 5.67 13.70
C TYR A 48 1.18 5.13 14.26
N ASP A 49 2.19 4.89 13.42
CA ASP A 49 3.46 4.28 13.86
C ASP A 49 4.63 5.29 14.01
N TRP A 50 4.44 6.58 13.69
CA TRP A 50 5.58 7.52 13.65
C TRP A 50 6.31 7.62 14.99
N LEU A 51 5.58 7.52 16.11
CA LEU A 51 6.14 7.62 17.45
C LEU A 51 7.08 6.44 17.74
N VAL A 52 6.64 5.21 17.43
CA VAL A 52 7.46 4.00 17.56
C VAL A 52 8.69 4.08 16.68
N TYR A 53 8.54 4.54 15.44
CA TYR A 53 9.67 4.67 14.53
C TYR A 53 10.66 5.76 14.93
N GLN A 54 10.18 6.88 15.46
CA GLN A 54 11.05 7.94 15.95
C GLN A 54 11.83 7.45 17.19
N ALA A 55 11.16 6.83 18.16
CA ALA A 55 11.83 6.25 19.32
C ALA A 55 12.90 5.23 18.92
N PHE A 56 12.60 4.38 17.92
CA PHE A 56 13.56 3.43 17.37
C PHE A 56 14.72 4.11 16.63
N PHE A 57 14.50 5.24 15.96
CA PHE A 57 15.57 5.98 15.28
C PHE A 57 16.50 6.65 16.28
N ASP A 58 15.94 7.28 17.32
CA ASP A 58 16.65 8.10 18.29
C ASP A 58 17.69 7.28 19.08
N GLN A 59 17.54 5.96 19.21
CA GLN A 59 18.52 5.08 19.85
C GLN A 59 19.90 5.05 19.17
N TYR A 60 19.93 5.32 17.86
CA TYR A 60 21.17 5.35 17.09
C TYR A 60 21.67 6.78 16.88
N ALA A 61 20.96 7.78 17.40
CA ALA A 61 21.39 9.16 17.34
C ALA A 61 22.62 9.35 18.24
N PRO A 62 23.58 10.22 17.87
CA PRO A 62 24.85 10.38 18.59
C PRO A 62 24.72 10.72 20.09
N ASN A 63 23.57 11.25 20.53
CA ASN A 63 23.36 11.77 21.89
C ASN A 63 22.34 10.96 22.71
N TYR A 64 22.07 9.70 22.37
CA TYR A 64 21.08 8.88 23.09
C TYR A 64 21.58 8.44 24.48
N ILE A 65 20.75 8.58 25.52
CA ILE A 65 21.05 8.27 26.94
C ILE A 65 20.15 7.13 27.48
N GLY A 66 19.53 6.31 26.62
CA GLY A 66 18.72 5.15 27.05
C GLY A 66 19.44 3.81 26.94
N ASP A 67 18.91 2.78 27.60
CA ASP A 67 19.49 1.41 27.62
C ASP A 67 18.98 0.50 26.48
N GLY A 68 18.06 0.98 25.65
CA GLY A 68 17.49 0.23 24.52
C GLY A 68 16.59 -0.95 24.92
N SER A 69 16.28 -1.13 26.20
CA SER A 69 15.46 -2.24 26.69
C SER A 69 13.97 -2.04 26.34
N GLY A 70 13.27 -3.13 25.99
CA GLY A 70 11.82 -3.11 25.74
C GLY A 70 11.34 -2.66 24.35
N MET A 71 12.25 -2.48 23.37
CA MET A 71 11.86 -2.06 22.02
C MET A 71 11.37 -3.18 21.11
N VAL A 72 10.43 -2.85 20.22
CA VAL A 72 9.90 -3.76 19.21
C VAL A 72 11.01 -4.13 18.20
N PRO A 73 11.32 -5.42 18.02
CA PRO A 73 12.32 -5.85 17.03
C PRO A 73 11.92 -5.44 15.62
N MET A 74 12.84 -4.77 14.92
CA MET A 74 12.68 -4.32 13.53
C MET A 74 13.53 -5.14 12.56
N GLU A 75 13.15 -5.16 11.29
CA GLU A 75 13.83 -5.94 10.25
C GLU A 75 15.22 -5.38 9.92
N PRO A 76 16.20 -6.25 9.61
CA PRO A 76 17.62 -5.89 9.60
C PRO A 76 17.99 -4.77 8.64
N LEU A 77 17.38 -4.69 7.45
CA LEU A 77 17.69 -3.61 6.51
C LEU A 77 17.06 -2.27 6.93
N TYR A 78 15.93 -2.32 7.63
CA TYR A 78 15.38 -1.12 8.25
C TYR A 78 16.27 -0.64 9.40
N VAL A 79 16.79 -1.55 10.22
CA VAL A 79 17.78 -1.23 11.26
C VAL A 79 19.01 -0.58 10.66
N LEU A 80 19.59 -1.17 9.61
CA LEU A 80 20.75 -0.63 8.92
C LEU A 80 20.49 0.79 8.38
N LEU A 81 19.33 1.00 7.75
CA LEU A 81 18.95 2.32 7.25
C LEU A 81 18.86 3.37 8.37
N ASN A 82 18.27 3.00 9.52
CA ASN A 82 18.18 3.89 10.68
C ASN A 82 19.58 4.23 11.22
N ILE A 83 20.44 3.23 11.41
CA ILE A 83 21.82 3.43 11.90
C ILE A 83 22.58 4.41 10.99
N VAL A 84 22.51 4.21 9.67
CA VAL A 84 23.21 5.07 8.70
C VAL A 84 22.69 6.51 8.78
N VAL A 85 21.37 6.72 8.71
CA VAL A 85 20.81 8.08 8.70
C VAL A 85 20.98 8.76 10.06
N ALA A 86 20.78 8.05 11.17
CA ALA A 86 20.93 8.58 12.51
C ALA A 86 22.37 9.02 12.79
N LYS A 87 23.36 8.18 12.47
CA LYS A 87 24.78 8.52 12.65
C LYS A 87 25.24 9.66 11.75
N MET A 88 24.72 9.76 10.52
CA MET A 88 25.13 10.80 9.58
C MET A 88 24.47 12.16 9.83
N THR A 89 23.22 12.18 10.32
CA THR A 89 22.40 13.40 10.33
C THR A 89 21.72 13.73 11.65
N GLY A 90 21.56 12.74 12.54
CA GLY A 90 20.81 12.87 13.79
C GLY A 90 19.35 13.29 13.63
N SER A 91 18.77 13.25 12.43
CA SER A 91 17.45 13.81 12.14
C SER A 91 16.48 12.76 11.60
N PHE A 92 15.43 12.46 12.37
CA PHE A 92 14.35 11.59 11.93
C PHE A 92 13.63 12.13 10.69
N GLN A 93 13.53 13.46 10.54
CA GLN A 93 12.95 14.06 9.34
C GLN A 93 13.73 13.69 8.08
N VAL A 94 15.07 13.63 8.16
CA VAL A 94 15.90 13.21 7.02
C VAL A 94 15.61 11.77 6.63
N LEU A 95 15.38 10.88 7.60
CA LEU A 95 14.94 9.50 7.32
C LEU A 95 13.63 9.49 6.52
N LEU A 96 12.64 10.29 6.94
CA LEU A 96 11.35 10.39 6.22
C LEU A 96 11.55 10.91 4.79
N VAL A 97 12.40 11.90 4.58
CA VAL A 97 12.74 12.44 3.25
C VAL A 97 13.40 11.37 2.38
N VAL A 98 14.35 10.60 2.90
CA VAL A 98 15.03 9.52 2.16
C VAL A 98 14.02 8.45 1.72
N ILE A 99 13.17 7.99 2.64
CA ILE A 99 12.17 6.97 2.36
C ILE A 99 11.13 7.46 1.35
N ALA A 100 10.59 8.67 1.54
CA ALA A 100 9.64 9.27 0.62
C ALA A 100 10.23 9.46 -0.79
N THR A 101 11.48 9.92 -0.87
CA THR A 101 12.19 10.11 -2.14
C THR A 101 12.35 8.79 -2.87
N PHE A 102 12.83 7.75 -2.19
CA PHE A 102 13.00 6.43 -2.78
C PHE A 102 11.66 5.86 -3.28
N ASN A 103 10.63 5.88 -2.42
CA ASN A 103 9.32 5.31 -2.75
C ASN A 103 8.67 6.00 -3.95
N ILE A 104 8.65 7.34 -3.95
CA ILE A 104 8.03 8.13 -5.00
C ILE A 104 8.82 8.04 -6.31
N TRP A 105 10.16 7.96 -6.25
CA TRP A 105 10.98 7.67 -7.42
C TRP A 105 10.63 6.30 -8.02
N VAL A 106 10.51 5.24 -7.21
CA VAL A 106 10.11 3.92 -7.70
C VAL A 106 8.71 3.96 -8.32
N LEU A 107 7.74 4.60 -7.67
CA LEU A 107 6.38 4.77 -8.19
C LEU A 107 6.40 5.42 -9.58
N TYR A 108 7.11 6.54 -9.71
CA TYR A 108 7.26 7.24 -10.99
C TYR A 108 7.85 6.34 -12.07
N ARG A 109 8.95 5.63 -11.77
CA ARG A 109 9.62 4.73 -12.72
C ARG A 109 8.72 3.57 -13.14
N PHE A 110 7.97 3.01 -12.20
CA PHE A 110 7.07 1.89 -12.45
C PHE A 110 5.90 2.27 -13.36
N VAL A 111 5.25 3.40 -13.09
CA VAL A 111 4.14 3.91 -13.92
C VAL A 111 4.64 4.32 -15.31
N LYS A 112 5.81 4.95 -15.40
CA LYS A 112 6.45 5.28 -16.68
C LYS A 112 6.76 4.04 -17.51
N LEU A 113 7.29 2.98 -16.90
CA LEU A 113 7.53 1.70 -17.58
C LEU A 113 6.22 1.14 -18.17
N ALA A 114 5.13 1.26 -17.43
CA ALA A 114 3.81 0.81 -17.84
C ALA A 114 3.17 1.61 -18.98
N ARG A 115 3.75 2.79 -19.31
CA ARG A 115 3.15 3.78 -20.21
C ARG A 115 1.71 4.13 -19.80
N ALA A 116 1.41 4.14 -18.50
CA ALA A 116 0.11 4.54 -17.97
C ALA A 116 0.07 6.05 -17.68
N ASP A 117 -1.13 6.61 -17.53
CA ASP A 117 -1.27 7.99 -17.10
C ASP A 117 -0.88 8.16 -15.63
N LEU A 118 0.03 9.10 -15.38
CA LEU A 118 0.65 9.28 -14.07
C LEU A 118 -0.34 9.88 -13.07
N VAL A 119 -1.17 10.85 -13.49
CA VAL A 119 -2.15 11.48 -12.61
C VAL A 119 -3.24 10.49 -12.21
N PHE A 120 -3.73 9.69 -13.16
CA PHE A 120 -4.69 8.62 -12.89
C PHE A 120 -4.15 7.61 -11.87
N CYS A 121 -2.90 7.16 -12.03
CA CYS A 121 -2.26 6.25 -11.08
C CYS A 121 -2.05 6.91 -9.71
N CYS A 122 -1.66 8.18 -9.68
CA CYS A 122 -1.52 8.96 -8.44
C CYS A 122 -2.86 9.13 -7.71
N ALA A 123 -3.97 9.35 -8.42
CA ALA A 123 -5.30 9.45 -7.81
C ALA A 123 -5.69 8.15 -7.08
N PHE A 124 -5.52 7.01 -7.75
CA PHE A 124 -5.75 5.69 -7.15
C PHE A 124 -4.86 5.42 -5.95
N TYR A 125 -3.55 5.67 -6.12
CA TYR A 125 -2.56 5.45 -5.07
C TYR A 125 -2.86 6.33 -3.84
N PHE A 126 -3.14 7.61 -4.08
CA PHE A 126 -3.48 8.59 -3.05
C PHE A 126 -4.72 8.18 -2.25
N CYS A 127 -5.80 7.84 -2.95
CA CYS A 127 -7.07 7.58 -2.29
C CYS A 127 -7.15 6.24 -1.57
N LEU A 128 -6.45 5.20 -2.06
CA LEU A 128 -6.61 3.85 -1.52
C LEU A 128 -5.55 3.45 -0.51
N VAL A 129 -4.29 3.85 -0.69
CA VAL A 129 -3.16 3.31 0.09
C VAL A 129 -2.15 4.34 0.58
N TYR A 130 -2.16 5.57 0.05
CA TYR A 130 -1.10 6.53 0.34
C TYR A 130 -0.96 6.88 1.82
N LEU A 131 -2.07 7.18 2.52
CA LEU A 131 -2.02 7.48 3.95
C LEU A 131 -1.41 6.32 4.76
N PRO A 132 -1.99 5.09 4.75
CA PRO A 132 -1.41 4.01 5.54
C PRO A 132 -0.01 3.63 5.07
N LEU A 133 0.28 3.63 3.76
CA LEU A 133 1.54 3.13 3.23
C LEU A 133 2.69 4.13 3.39
N GLN A 134 2.47 5.41 3.06
CA GLN A 134 3.53 6.42 3.16
C GLN A 134 3.65 6.97 4.56
N MET A 135 2.53 7.20 5.27
CA MET A 135 2.52 7.90 6.56
C MET A 135 2.43 6.95 7.77
N GLY A 136 1.83 5.77 7.62
CA GLY A 136 1.76 4.74 8.67
C GLY A 136 2.91 3.74 8.62
N VAL A 137 2.80 2.72 7.76
CA VAL A 137 3.70 1.57 7.66
C VAL A 137 4.82 1.78 6.63
N PHE A 138 5.68 2.77 6.84
CA PHE A 138 6.69 3.10 5.83
C PHE A 138 7.83 2.07 5.67
N ARG A 139 7.99 1.12 6.61
CA ARG A 139 8.80 -0.11 6.35
C ARG A 139 8.22 -0.95 5.21
N GLN A 140 6.90 -1.13 5.23
CA GLN A 140 6.18 -1.84 4.18
C GLN A 140 6.26 -1.09 2.86
N SER A 141 6.28 0.24 2.85
CA SER A 141 6.43 0.99 1.60
C SER A 141 7.79 0.80 0.95
N LEU A 142 8.88 0.76 1.73
CA LEU A 142 10.21 0.36 1.22
C LEU A 142 10.17 -1.03 0.59
N ALA A 143 9.55 -2.00 1.28
CA ALA A 143 9.42 -3.36 0.77
C ALA A 143 8.61 -3.41 -0.54
N VAL A 144 7.45 -2.73 -0.61
CA VAL A 144 6.64 -2.62 -1.83
C VAL A 144 7.45 -2.02 -2.97
N SER A 145 8.19 -0.94 -2.72
CA SER A 145 9.06 -0.31 -3.72
C SER A 145 10.16 -1.26 -4.21
N MET A 146 10.77 -2.06 -3.32
CA MET A 146 11.74 -3.08 -3.73
C MET A 146 11.11 -4.18 -4.61
N PHE A 147 9.90 -4.64 -4.28
CA PHE A 147 9.18 -5.60 -5.13
C PHE A 147 8.77 -5.01 -6.47
N MET A 148 8.38 -3.73 -6.52
CA MET A 148 8.12 -3.03 -7.78
C MET A 148 9.37 -2.96 -8.66
N ILE A 149 10.55 -2.67 -8.09
CA ILE A 149 11.84 -2.77 -8.81
C ILE A 149 12.07 -4.21 -9.30
N GLY A 150 11.81 -5.20 -8.44
CA GLY A 150 11.95 -6.61 -8.82
C GLY A 150 11.04 -6.97 -10.01
N MET A 151 9.79 -6.50 -10.01
CA MET A 151 8.86 -6.65 -11.13
C MET A 151 9.37 -5.98 -12.41
N MET A 152 9.99 -4.79 -12.31
CA MET A 152 10.62 -4.14 -13.46
C MET A 152 11.74 -5.00 -14.06
N TYR A 153 12.59 -5.60 -13.23
CA TYR A 153 13.65 -6.52 -13.71
C TYR A 153 13.10 -7.82 -14.29
N ALA A 154 12.13 -8.45 -13.62
CA ALA A 154 11.48 -9.68 -14.08
C ALA A 154 10.82 -9.48 -15.44
N SER A 155 10.19 -8.31 -15.68
CA SER A 155 9.59 -7.99 -16.97
C SER A 155 10.57 -8.01 -18.14
N ARG A 156 11.85 -7.72 -17.87
CA ARG A 156 12.97 -7.72 -18.82
C ARG A 156 13.70 -9.06 -18.87
N GLY A 157 13.18 -10.10 -18.21
CA GLY A 157 13.80 -11.43 -18.13
C GLY A 157 14.97 -11.54 -17.15
N ARG A 158 15.27 -10.49 -16.37
CA ARG A 158 16.34 -10.50 -15.36
C ARG A 158 15.83 -11.04 -14.02
N ASN A 159 15.46 -12.33 -13.99
CA ASN A 159 14.84 -12.95 -12.82
C ASN A 159 15.74 -12.96 -11.58
N ASN A 160 17.06 -13.12 -11.74
CA ASN A 160 18.00 -13.11 -10.62
C ASN A 160 18.01 -11.74 -9.92
N MET A 161 18.03 -10.65 -10.70
CA MET A 161 17.93 -9.29 -10.16
C MET A 161 16.55 -9.02 -9.55
N ALA A 162 15.50 -9.60 -10.12
CA ALA A 162 14.17 -9.53 -9.53
C ALA A 162 14.13 -10.16 -8.13
N MET A 163 14.65 -11.39 -8.00
CA MET A 163 14.71 -12.10 -6.73
C MET A 163 15.61 -11.37 -5.72
N PHE A 164 16.77 -10.88 -6.14
CA PHE A 164 17.66 -10.09 -5.29
C PHE A 164 16.95 -8.85 -4.71
N CYS A 165 16.28 -8.06 -5.56
CA CYS A 165 15.50 -6.91 -5.11
C CYS A 165 14.36 -7.32 -4.16
N SER A 166 13.63 -8.40 -4.45
CA SER A 166 12.55 -8.89 -3.59
C SER A 166 13.03 -9.40 -2.23
N VAL A 167 14.18 -10.06 -2.17
CA VAL A 167 14.81 -10.50 -0.90
C VAL A 167 15.23 -9.28 -0.06
N ILE A 168 15.78 -8.24 -0.69
CA ILE A 168 16.01 -6.96 -0.01
C ILE A 168 14.69 -6.37 0.51
N GLY A 169 13.60 -6.46 -0.26
CA GLY A 169 12.27 -6.05 0.21
C GLY A 169 11.83 -6.78 1.49
N VAL A 170 12.04 -8.10 1.56
CA VAL A 170 11.78 -8.89 2.77
C VAL A 170 12.66 -8.45 3.94
N GLY A 171 13.90 -8.05 3.69
CA GLY A 171 14.80 -7.50 4.69
C GLY A 171 14.37 -6.16 5.30
N PHE A 172 13.45 -5.42 4.64
CA PHE A 172 12.79 -4.23 5.23
C PHE A 172 11.49 -4.57 5.96
N GLN A 173 10.82 -5.65 5.57
CA GLN A 173 9.52 -6.04 6.12
C GLN A 173 9.21 -7.50 5.80
N TYR A 174 9.22 -8.39 6.81
CA TYR A 174 9.10 -9.83 6.57
C TYR A 174 7.76 -10.24 5.94
N SER A 175 6.67 -9.56 6.30
CA SER A 175 5.34 -9.81 5.75
C SER A 175 5.23 -9.59 4.24
N SER A 176 6.22 -8.93 3.62
CA SER A 176 6.27 -8.76 2.16
C SER A 176 6.60 -10.06 1.40
N VAL A 177 6.97 -11.15 2.09
CA VAL A 177 7.22 -12.46 1.46
C VAL A 177 6.05 -12.96 0.60
N ILE A 178 4.81 -12.58 0.96
CA ILE A 178 3.61 -12.93 0.20
C ILE A 178 3.66 -12.44 -1.26
N TYR A 179 4.41 -11.37 -1.53
CA TYR A 179 4.53 -10.78 -2.86
C TYR A 179 5.33 -11.65 -3.83
N PHE A 180 6.11 -12.65 -3.37
CA PHE A 180 6.78 -13.59 -4.26
C PHE A 180 5.80 -14.37 -5.15
N PHE A 181 4.54 -14.53 -4.72
CA PHE A 181 3.49 -15.15 -5.52
C PHE A 181 3.28 -14.46 -6.88
N VAL A 182 3.55 -13.16 -6.97
CA VAL A 182 3.45 -12.39 -8.21
C VAL A 182 4.38 -12.94 -9.31
N TYR A 183 5.52 -13.54 -8.93
CA TYR A 183 6.45 -14.14 -9.88
C TYR A 183 6.04 -15.54 -10.35
N TRP A 184 4.99 -16.14 -9.77
CA TRP A 184 4.48 -17.46 -10.19
C TRP A 184 3.64 -17.37 -11.48
N ARG A 185 4.34 -17.11 -12.59
CA ARG A 185 3.72 -16.87 -13.91
C ARG A 185 2.85 -18.01 -14.44
N LYS A 186 3.15 -19.27 -14.08
CA LYS A 186 2.33 -20.43 -14.49
C LYS A 186 0.95 -20.36 -13.81
N GLY A 187 0.91 -20.14 -12.50
CA GLY A 187 -0.33 -19.99 -11.73
C GLY A 187 -1.14 -18.76 -12.17
N VAL A 188 -0.47 -17.62 -12.34
CA VAL A 188 -1.11 -16.38 -12.83
C VAL A 188 -1.76 -16.60 -14.20
N ARG A 189 -1.04 -17.17 -15.17
CA ARG A 189 -1.61 -17.46 -16.50
C ARG A 189 -2.77 -18.45 -16.45
N PHE A 190 -2.73 -19.43 -15.55
CA PHE A 190 -3.82 -20.37 -15.35
C PHE A 190 -5.09 -19.66 -14.88
N VAL A 191 -4.99 -18.81 -13.84
CA VAL A 191 -6.11 -18.03 -13.32
C VAL A 191 -6.67 -17.09 -14.38
N MET A 192 -5.81 -16.41 -15.13
CA MET A 192 -6.22 -15.47 -16.18
C MET A 192 -6.92 -16.13 -17.38
N ARG A 193 -6.69 -17.42 -17.63
CA ARG A 193 -7.42 -18.21 -18.63
C ARG A 193 -8.82 -18.60 -18.15
N ARG A 194 -9.05 -18.64 -16.83
CA ARG A 194 -10.32 -19.01 -16.21
C ARG A 194 -10.73 -17.99 -15.13
N PRO A 195 -10.84 -16.69 -15.50
CA PRO A 195 -10.96 -15.61 -14.53
C PRO A 195 -12.30 -15.68 -13.77
N VAL A 196 -13.38 -16.10 -14.44
CA VAL A 196 -14.71 -16.27 -13.83
C VAL A 196 -14.73 -17.42 -12.84
N LEU A 197 -14.06 -18.54 -13.13
CA LEU A 197 -13.95 -19.66 -12.20
C LEU A 197 -13.19 -19.24 -10.93
N PHE A 198 -12.05 -18.55 -11.08
CA PHE A 198 -11.28 -18.05 -9.96
C PHE A 198 -12.12 -17.11 -9.07
N VAL A 199 -12.76 -16.10 -9.66
CA VAL A 199 -13.62 -15.17 -8.92
C VAL A 199 -14.79 -15.91 -8.26
N GLY A 200 -15.44 -16.84 -8.96
CA GLY A 200 -16.55 -17.63 -8.43
C GLY A 200 -16.15 -18.46 -7.22
N VAL A 201 -15.00 -19.13 -7.27
CA VAL A 201 -14.45 -19.89 -6.13
C VAL A 201 -14.15 -18.97 -4.96
N VAL A 202 -13.45 -17.85 -5.18
CA VAL A 202 -13.10 -16.91 -4.11
C VAL A 202 -14.35 -16.33 -3.45
N LEU A 203 -15.35 -15.92 -4.25
CA LEU A 203 -16.62 -15.41 -3.72
C LEU A 203 -17.43 -16.47 -3.00
N LEU A 204 -17.39 -17.74 -3.45
CA LEU A 204 -18.05 -18.85 -2.77
C LEU A 204 -17.44 -19.08 -1.38
N PHE A 205 -16.11 -19.16 -1.26
CA PHE A 205 -15.43 -19.29 0.05
C PHE A 205 -15.77 -18.12 0.97
N TYR A 206 -15.74 -16.90 0.43
CA TYR A 206 -16.08 -15.68 1.17
C TYR A 206 -17.55 -15.67 1.63
N ALA A 207 -18.49 -16.12 0.79
CA ALA A 207 -19.91 -16.19 1.12
C ALA A 207 -20.22 -17.27 2.17
N LEU A 208 -19.62 -18.45 2.04
CA LEU A 208 -19.72 -19.54 3.01
C LEU A 208 -19.04 -19.20 4.35
N GLY A 209 -18.19 -18.17 4.37
CA GLY A 209 -17.48 -17.77 5.56
C GLY A 209 -16.34 -18.68 5.97
N ILE A 210 -15.79 -19.42 5.00
CA ILE A 210 -14.66 -20.31 5.21
C ILE A 210 -13.40 -19.47 5.07
N GLY A 211 -12.99 -18.83 6.16
CA GLY A 211 -11.73 -18.10 6.22
C GLY A 211 -10.57 -19.04 6.48
N VAL A 212 -9.60 -19.04 5.57
CA VAL A 212 -8.42 -19.93 5.61
C VAL A 212 -7.36 -19.39 6.58
N ALA A 213 -7.47 -18.13 6.99
CA ALA A 213 -6.48 -17.48 7.84
C ALA A 213 -6.45 -18.05 9.26
N SER A 214 -7.61 -18.33 9.87
CA SER A 214 -7.70 -18.98 11.18
C SER A 214 -7.06 -20.37 11.16
N LEU A 215 -7.38 -21.19 10.14
CA LEU A 215 -6.77 -22.50 9.91
C LEU A 215 -5.26 -22.41 9.72
N ALA A 216 -4.79 -21.43 8.95
CA ALA A 216 -3.37 -21.20 8.72
C ALA A 216 -2.64 -20.77 10.00
N LEU A 217 -3.24 -19.88 10.81
CA LEU A 217 -2.67 -19.45 12.08
C LEU A 217 -2.60 -20.59 13.09
N GLU A 218 -3.61 -21.44 13.16
CA GLU A 218 -3.58 -22.64 14.03
C GLU A 218 -2.51 -23.65 13.58
N ALA A 219 -2.32 -23.82 12.27
CA ALA A 219 -1.24 -24.66 11.76
C ALA A 219 0.15 -24.06 12.05
N LEU A 220 0.30 -22.73 11.91
CA LEU A 220 1.56 -22.02 12.15
C LEU A 220 1.92 -21.94 13.64
N SER A 221 0.94 -21.85 14.54
CA SER A 221 1.18 -21.81 15.99
C SER A 221 1.76 -23.13 16.52
N LYS A 222 1.50 -24.24 15.82
CA LYS A 222 2.06 -25.57 16.12
C LYS A 222 3.50 -25.77 15.59
N LEU A 223 4.06 -24.80 14.86
CA LEU A 223 5.45 -24.86 14.41
C LEU A 223 6.41 -24.42 15.52
N SER A 224 7.55 -25.11 15.64
CA SER A 224 8.59 -24.84 16.64
C SER A 224 9.45 -23.59 16.37
N LEU A 225 8.97 -22.65 15.55
CA LEU A 225 9.69 -21.43 15.20
C LEU A 225 9.19 -20.28 16.09
N SER A 226 9.90 -20.03 17.20
CA SER A 226 9.51 -19.08 18.25
C SER A 226 9.02 -17.71 17.73
N PHE A 227 9.74 -17.14 16.75
CA PHE A 227 9.38 -15.84 16.17
C PHE A 227 8.04 -15.85 15.41
N ILE A 228 7.71 -16.96 14.73
CA ILE A 228 6.46 -17.08 13.96
C ILE A 228 5.31 -17.43 14.90
N SER A 229 5.54 -18.34 15.86
CA SER A 229 4.53 -18.77 16.81
C SER A 229 4.08 -17.62 17.72
N GLU A 230 4.99 -16.76 18.19
CA GLU A 230 4.64 -15.59 19.02
C GLU A 230 3.75 -14.59 18.26
N LYS A 231 4.14 -14.21 17.03
CA LYS A 231 3.31 -13.30 16.22
C LYS A 231 1.98 -13.93 15.83
N ALA A 232 1.97 -15.22 15.48
CA ALA A 232 0.74 -15.94 15.17
C ALA A 232 -0.19 -16.03 16.37
N ALA A 233 0.35 -16.22 17.58
CA ALA A 233 -0.42 -16.22 18.83
C ALA A 233 -1.06 -14.85 19.11
N ILE A 234 -0.34 -13.74 18.92
CA ILE A 234 -0.89 -12.38 19.08
C ILE A 234 -2.04 -12.14 18.10
N TYR A 235 -1.89 -12.54 16.83
CA TYR A 235 -2.98 -12.40 15.86
C TYR A 235 -4.15 -13.32 16.20
N ALA A 236 -3.90 -14.57 16.59
CA ALA A 236 -4.95 -15.50 17.00
C ALA A 236 -5.74 -15.00 18.23
N SER A 237 -5.08 -14.35 19.19
CA SER A 237 -5.74 -13.77 20.37
C SER A 237 -6.58 -12.52 20.05
N THR A 238 -6.32 -11.84 18.93
CA THR A 238 -7.12 -10.67 18.50
C THR A 238 -8.51 -11.08 17.99
N GLY A 239 -8.72 -12.37 17.68
CA GLY A 239 -9.98 -12.89 17.14
C GLY A 239 -10.19 -12.57 15.65
N ALA A 240 -11.16 -13.27 15.06
CA ALA A 240 -11.55 -13.04 13.68
C ALA A 240 -12.40 -11.77 13.57
N PHE A 241 -12.13 -10.94 12.57
CA PHE A 241 -12.89 -9.73 12.32
C PHE A 241 -14.17 -10.03 11.52
N GLU A 242 -15.26 -9.36 11.89
CA GLU A 242 -16.51 -9.44 11.15
C GLU A 242 -16.42 -8.79 9.76
N ARG A 243 -17.21 -9.31 8.82
CA ARG A 243 -17.26 -8.80 7.44
C ARG A 243 -18.04 -7.49 7.41
N SER A 244 -17.35 -6.38 7.13
CA SER A 244 -18.03 -5.10 6.93
C SER A 244 -18.63 -5.00 5.52
N PRO A 245 -19.77 -4.31 5.33
CA PRO A 245 -20.32 -4.03 3.99
C PRO A 245 -19.31 -3.35 3.06
N GLY A 246 -18.44 -2.50 3.62
CA GLY A 246 -17.34 -1.86 2.89
C GLY A 246 -16.33 -2.87 2.34
N ALA A 247 -15.96 -3.88 3.13
CA ALA A 247 -15.04 -4.95 2.68
C ALA A 247 -15.65 -5.79 1.56
N ILE A 248 -16.96 -6.08 1.63
CA ILE A 248 -17.72 -6.79 0.59
C ILE A 248 -17.72 -5.98 -0.71
N ALA A 249 -18.14 -4.70 -0.63
CA ALA A 249 -18.16 -3.81 -1.79
C ALA A 249 -16.76 -3.67 -2.42
N TYR A 250 -15.72 -3.53 -1.60
CA TYR A 250 -14.34 -3.46 -2.06
C TYR A 250 -13.91 -4.73 -2.81
N LEU A 251 -14.26 -5.93 -2.30
CA LEU A 251 -13.95 -7.21 -2.96
C LEU A 251 -14.65 -7.32 -4.31
N LEU A 252 -15.95 -7.00 -4.35
CA LEU A 252 -16.74 -7.04 -5.58
C LEU A 252 -16.19 -6.10 -6.65
N VAL A 253 -15.76 -4.89 -6.27
CA VAL A 253 -15.13 -3.94 -7.19
C VAL A 253 -13.78 -4.46 -7.69
N ASN A 254 -12.94 -5.04 -6.83
CA ASN A 254 -11.67 -5.65 -7.24
C ASN A 254 -11.89 -6.81 -8.22
N CYS A 255 -12.85 -7.70 -7.95
CA CYS A 255 -13.27 -8.77 -8.85
C CYS A 255 -13.80 -8.22 -10.18
N GLY A 256 -14.67 -7.21 -10.15
CA GLY A 256 -15.23 -6.57 -11.35
C GLY A 256 -14.16 -5.94 -12.23
N ILE A 257 -13.23 -5.19 -11.64
CA ILE A 257 -12.08 -4.61 -12.35
C ILE A 257 -11.22 -5.71 -12.95
N PHE A 258 -10.88 -6.76 -12.20
CA PHE A 258 -10.10 -7.88 -12.70
C PHE A 258 -10.75 -8.57 -13.91
N LEU A 259 -12.04 -8.92 -13.81
CA LEU A 259 -12.78 -9.57 -14.90
C LEU A 259 -12.84 -8.66 -16.14
N TRP A 260 -13.16 -7.38 -15.96
CA TRP A 260 -13.30 -6.43 -17.06
C TRP A 260 -11.97 -6.18 -17.77
N VAL A 261 -10.90 -5.90 -17.02
CA VAL A 261 -9.56 -5.69 -17.55
C VAL A 261 -9.03 -6.95 -18.24
N ASN A 262 -9.22 -8.13 -17.63
CA ASN A 262 -8.75 -9.40 -18.21
C ASN A 262 -9.42 -9.70 -19.56
N LYS A 263 -10.70 -9.31 -19.73
CA LYS A 263 -11.42 -9.41 -21.01
C LYS A 263 -10.92 -8.42 -22.05
N ARG A 264 -10.52 -7.20 -21.66
CA ARG A 264 -10.12 -6.13 -22.59
C ARG A 264 -8.65 -6.19 -23.02
N LEU A 265 -7.79 -6.88 -22.29
CA LEU A 265 -6.36 -7.03 -22.59
C LEU A 265 -6.03 -8.50 -22.91
N PRO A 266 -6.31 -9.01 -24.13
CA PRO A 266 -6.08 -10.41 -24.49
C PRO A 266 -4.60 -10.74 -24.72
N GLU A 267 -3.87 -9.84 -25.40
CA GLU A 267 -2.42 -9.93 -25.59
C GLU A 267 -1.71 -9.30 -24.42
N ARG A 268 -0.78 -10.04 -23.82
CA ARG A 268 -0.21 -9.68 -22.53
C ARG A 268 1.30 -9.77 -22.54
N SER A 269 1.93 -8.63 -22.28
CA SER A 269 3.36 -8.56 -22.02
C SER A 269 3.71 -9.25 -20.71
N ARG A 270 4.99 -9.63 -20.54
CA ARG A 270 5.52 -10.16 -19.27
C ARG A 270 5.24 -9.22 -18.10
N PHE A 271 5.29 -7.91 -18.32
CA PHE A 271 5.00 -6.93 -17.29
C PHE A 271 3.53 -6.98 -16.86
N GLN A 272 2.60 -7.02 -17.82
CA GLN A 272 1.16 -7.11 -17.51
C GLN A 272 0.81 -8.39 -16.75
N GLU A 273 1.44 -9.52 -17.06
CA GLU A 273 1.26 -10.74 -16.25
C GLU A 273 1.63 -10.53 -14.78
N LEU A 274 2.73 -9.84 -14.48
CA LEU A 274 3.11 -9.50 -13.10
C LEU A 274 2.07 -8.56 -12.46
N LEU A 275 1.54 -7.59 -13.22
CA LEU A 275 0.48 -6.71 -12.71
C LEU A 275 -0.80 -7.48 -12.36
N PHE A 276 -1.21 -8.42 -13.21
CA PHE A 276 -2.33 -9.32 -12.92
C PHE A 276 -2.03 -10.22 -11.72
N GLY A 277 -0.79 -10.70 -11.57
CA GLY A 277 -0.38 -11.47 -10.40
C GLY A 277 -0.60 -10.72 -9.09
N ALA A 278 -0.31 -9.42 -9.04
CA ALA A 278 -0.58 -8.59 -7.87
C ALA A 278 -2.09 -8.44 -7.58
N ILE A 279 -2.92 -8.26 -8.62
CA ILE A 279 -4.38 -8.18 -8.46
C ILE A 279 -4.98 -9.53 -8.01
N ILE A 280 -4.51 -10.63 -8.57
CA ILE A 280 -4.93 -11.99 -8.18
C ILE A 280 -4.56 -12.25 -6.73
N LEU A 281 -3.34 -11.88 -6.32
CA LEU A 281 -2.90 -11.99 -4.93
C LEU A 281 -3.83 -11.20 -3.99
N GLN A 282 -4.19 -9.96 -4.37
CA GLN A 282 -5.13 -9.13 -3.62
C GLN A 282 -6.51 -9.80 -3.48
N ILE A 283 -7.10 -10.25 -4.58
CA ILE A 283 -8.43 -10.89 -4.56
C ILE A 283 -8.39 -12.17 -3.73
N ALA A 284 -7.35 -13.00 -3.88
CA ALA A 284 -7.18 -14.22 -3.11
C ALA A 284 -7.06 -13.92 -1.61
N PHE A 285 -6.25 -12.94 -1.22
CA PHE A 285 -6.08 -12.58 0.19
C PHE A 285 -7.36 -11.96 0.77
N GLN A 286 -8.02 -11.07 0.03
CA GLN A 286 -9.25 -10.44 0.49
C GLN A 286 -10.42 -11.42 0.59
N GLY A 287 -10.48 -12.43 -0.28
CA GLY A 287 -11.57 -13.41 -0.26
C GLY A 287 -11.32 -14.64 0.61
N LEU A 288 -10.07 -15.08 0.77
CA LEU A 288 -9.72 -16.30 1.53
C LEU A 288 -9.16 -16.00 2.93
N LEU A 289 -8.56 -14.82 3.15
CA LEU A 289 -7.97 -14.42 4.42
C LEU A 289 -8.72 -13.21 5.03
N PHE A 290 -10.03 -13.14 4.79
CA PHE A 290 -10.86 -12.00 5.20
C PHE A 290 -10.95 -11.84 6.72
N ASP A 291 -10.87 -12.95 7.47
CA ASP A 291 -10.93 -12.97 8.95
C ASP A 291 -9.86 -12.08 9.60
N PHE A 292 -8.76 -11.81 8.89
CA PHE A 292 -7.65 -11.01 9.39
C PHE A 292 -7.29 -9.91 8.38
N PRO A 293 -7.89 -8.71 8.53
CA PRO A 293 -7.75 -7.64 7.56
C PRO A 293 -6.31 -7.21 7.28
N ILE A 294 -5.42 -7.43 8.24
CA ILE A 294 -4.00 -7.14 8.09
C ILE A 294 -3.39 -7.87 6.88
N PHE A 295 -3.78 -9.11 6.56
CA PHE A 295 -3.18 -9.82 5.44
C PHE A 295 -3.57 -9.21 4.09
N TRP A 296 -4.86 -8.94 3.87
CA TRP A 296 -5.30 -8.39 2.60
C TRP A 296 -4.96 -6.90 2.46
N ASN A 297 -4.89 -6.13 3.56
CA ASN A 297 -4.32 -4.78 3.54
C ASN A 297 -2.86 -4.80 3.04
N ARG A 298 -2.07 -5.80 3.42
CA ARG A 298 -0.67 -5.95 2.97
C ARG A 298 -0.61 -6.28 1.49
N ALA A 299 -1.47 -7.16 1.00
CA ALA A 299 -1.57 -7.43 -0.45
C ALA A 299 -1.98 -6.17 -1.24
N GLN A 300 -2.86 -5.33 -0.67
CA GLN A 300 -3.40 -4.14 -1.31
C GLN A 300 -2.32 -3.11 -1.60
N TYR A 301 -1.36 -2.95 -0.68
CA TYR A 301 -0.27 -1.99 -0.83
C TYR A 301 0.55 -2.20 -2.11
N LEU A 302 0.71 -3.45 -2.56
CA LEU A 302 1.34 -3.75 -3.84
C LEU A 302 0.34 -3.66 -5.01
N ALA A 303 -0.90 -4.11 -4.82
CA ALA A 303 -1.85 -4.35 -5.92
C ALA A 303 -2.54 -3.10 -6.48
N VAL A 304 -2.72 -2.04 -5.69
CA VAL A 304 -3.46 -0.83 -6.11
C VAL A 304 -2.85 -0.17 -7.34
N LEU A 305 -1.53 -0.04 -7.38
CA LEU A 305 -0.87 0.61 -8.52
C LEU A 305 -0.93 -0.25 -9.79
N PRO A 306 -0.63 -1.57 -9.77
CA PRO A 306 -0.95 -2.51 -10.85
C PRO A 306 -2.40 -2.45 -11.34
N GLN A 307 -3.37 -2.35 -10.43
CA GLN A 307 -4.79 -2.22 -10.76
C GLN A 307 -5.07 -0.93 -11.51
N ALA A 308 -4.58 0.21 -11.02
CA ALA A 308 -4.74 1.50 -11.68
C ALA A 308 -4.11 1.51 -13.09
N ILE A 309 -2.91 0.92 -13.23
CA ILE A 309 -2.21 0.80 -14.51
C ILE A 309 -3.01 -0.02 -15.51
N LEU A 310 -3.44 -1.23 -15.12
CA LEU A 310 -4.15 -2.13 -16.03
C LEU A 310 -5.53 -1.59 -16.37
N LEU A 311 -6.22 -0.98 -15.41
CA LEU A 311 -7.50 -0.30 -15.63
C LEU A 311 -7.33 0.85 -16.63
N TYR A 312 -6.32 1.71 -16.45
CA TYR A 312 -6.02 2.78 -17.38
C TYR A 312 -5.74 2.26 -18.80
N GLN A 313 -4.92 1.22 -18.94
CA GLN A 313 -4.62 0.59 -20.23
C GLN A 313 -5.88 0.02 -20.90
N ALA A 314 -6.76 -0.63 -20.14
CA ALA A 314 -8.01 -1.18 -20.66
C ALA A 314 -8.99 -0.07 -21.07
N VAL A 315 -9.09 0.99 -20.26
CA VAL A 315 -9.94 2.17 -20.52
C VAL A 315 -9.45 2.94 -21.74
N SER A 316 -8.16 3.21 -21.89
CA SER A 316 -7.64 4.05 -22.98
C SER A 316 -8.00 3.54 -24.38
N MET A 317 -8.18 2.22 -24.54
CA MET A 317 -8.59 1.56 -25.79
C MET A 317 -10.08 1.69 -26.11
N GLN A 318 -10.91 2.14 -25.18
CA GLN A 318 -12.37 2.19 -25.37
C GLN A 318 -12.84 3.49 -26.08
N PRO A 319 -14.06 3.49 -26.66
CA PRO A 319 -14.73 4.70 -27.13
C PRO A 319 -14.88 5.75 -26.01
N ILE A 320 -15.04 7.03 -26.39
CA ILE A 320 -15.08 8.15 -25.43
C ILE A 320 -16.14 8.00 -24.34
N VAL A 321 -17.34 7.52 -24.69
CA VAL A 321 -18.46 7.34 -23.74
C VAL A 321 -18.09 6.30 -22.67
N VAL A 322 -17.56 5.14 -23.09
CA VAL A 322 -17.11 4.09 -22.17
C VAL A 322 -15.94 4.57 -21.32
N ARG A 323 -15.02 5.34 -21.92
CA ARG A 323 -13.89 5.93 -21.18
C ARG A 323 -14.35 6.83 -20.07
N MET A 324 -15.25 7.76 -20.39
CA MET A 324 -15.83 8.69 -19.43
C MET A 324 -16.56 7.93 -18.33
N ALA A 325 -17.46 7.01 -18.68
CA ALA A 325 -18.23 6.25 -17.70
C ALA A 325 -17.33 5.44 -16.74
N VAL A 326 -16.37 4.67 -17.28
CA VAL A 326 -15.49 3.83 -16.45
C VAL A 326 -14.52 4.68 -15.64
N ALA A 327 -13.92 5.71 -16.23
CA ALA A 327 -12.99 6.59 -15.49
C ALA A 327 -13.71 7.36 -14.38
N SER A 328 -14.86 7.98 -14.66
CA SER A 328 -15.64 8.71 -13.66
C SER A 328 -16.10 7.79 -12.53
N THR A 329 -16.65 6.61 -12.85
CA THR A 329 -17.10 5.65 -11.83
C THR A 329 -15.95 5.15 -10.97
N SER A 330 -14.80 4.85 -11.58
CA SER A 330 -13.64 4.35 -10.84
C SER A 330 -13.00 5.43 -9.97
N LEU A 331 -12.95 6.68 -10.46
CA LEU A 331 -12.44 7.81 -9.69
C LEU A 331 -13.37 8.18 -8.54
N ALA A 332 -14.69 8.19 -8.79
CA ALA A 332 -15.69 8.37 -7.74
C ALA A 332 -15.54 7.30 -6.66
N PHE A 333 -15.41 6.03 -7.05
CA PHE A 333 -15.19 4.92 -6.10
C PHE A 333 -13.95 5.13 -5.22
N VAL A 334 -12.79 5.46 -5.80
CA VAL A 334 -11.58 5.63 -4.96
C VAL A 334 -11.70 6.85 -4.04
N VAL A 335 -12.33 7.94 -4.49
CA VAL A 335 -12.62 9.10 -3.60
C VAL A 335 -13.59 8.70 -2.49
N SER A 336 -14.64 7.94 -2.78
CA SER A 336 -15.56 7.42 -1.76
C SER A 336 -14.85 6.49 -0.76
N ALA A 337 -13.92 5.65 -1.22
CA ALA A 337 -13.11 4.82 -0.35
C ALA A 337 -12.21 5.65 0.57
N LEU A 338 -11.63 6.75 0.07
CA LEU A 338 -10.89 7.70 0.91
C LEU A 338 -11.80 8.37 1.94
N VAL A 339 -13.00 8.81 1.56
CA VAL A 339 -13.98 9.38 2.50
C VAL A 339 -14.31 8.37 3.61
N TYR A 340 -14.56 7.11 3.24
CA TYR A 340 -14.81 6.03 4.21
C TYR A 340 -13.64 5.85 5.18
N GLN A 341 -12.39 5.93 4.70
CA GLN A 341 -11.20 5.90 5.56
C GLN A 341 -11.09 7.14 6.46
N LEU A 342 -11.38 8.33 5.94
CA LEU A 342 -11.23 9.60 6.67
C LEU A 342 -12.29 9.82 7.75
N VAL A 343 -13.43 9.12 7.69
CA VAL A 343 -14.48 9.14 8.72
C VAL A 343 -14.23 8.10 9.81
N ASN A 344 -13.34 7.12 9.57
CA ASN A 344 -13.00 6.11 10.56
C ASN A 344 -12.26 6.74 11.76
N PRO A 345 -12.71 6.55 13.01
CA PRO A 345 -12.03 7.08 14.20
C PRO A 345 -10.54 6.72 14.32
N LEU A 346 -10.13 5.58 13.76
CA LEU A 346 -8.72 5.12 13.77
C LEU A 346 -7.80 5.94 12.84
N ILE A 347 -8.34 6.87 12.04
CA ILE A 347 -7.55 7.75 11.16
C ILE A 347 -7.06 9.02 11.86
N GLU A 348 -7.43 9.23 13.13
CA GLU A 348 -7.10 10.41 13.91
C GLU A 348 -5.61 10.81 13.86
N PRO A 349 -4.62 9.89 13.91
CA PRO A 349 -3.20 10.26 13.78
C PRO A 349 -2.80 10.90 12.44
N TYR A 350 -3.67 10.87 11.42
CA TYR A 350 -3.42 11.47 10.11
C TYR A 350 -4.07 12.85 9.92
N ILE A 351 -5.00 13.25 10.81
CA ILE A 351 -5.84 14.44 10.63
C ILE A 351 -5.71 15.39 11.84
N PRO A 352 -5.33 16.67 11.63
CA PRO A 352 -4.95 17.29 10.37
C PRO A 352 -3.57 16.82 9.87
N TYR A 353 -3.33 17.02 8.57
CA TYR A 353 -1.96 16.98 8.05
C TYR A 353 -1.19 18.15 8.65
N TYR A 354 0.00 17.89 9.19
CA TYR A 354 0.86 18.92 9.76
C TYR A 354 2.23 18.89 9.08
N SER A 355 2.66 20.05 8.59
CA SER A 355 3.89 20.17 7.80
C SER A 355 5.10 20.43 8.70
N TYR A 356 6.21 19.78 8.41
CA TYR A 356 7.49 20.06 9.03
C TYR A 356 7.96 21.49 8.74
N LEU A 357 7.62 22.03 7.57
CA LEU A 357 7.94 23.43 7.25
C LEU A 357 7.17 24.39 8.16
N GLU A 358 5.90 24.10 8.43
CA GLU A 358 5.09 24.89 9.35
C GLU A 358 5.71 24.91 10.74
N TYR A 359 6.05 23.74 11.30
CA TYR A 359 6.81 23.64 12.55
C TYR A 359 8.10 24.45 12.54
N LYS A 360 8.88 24.41 11.44
CA LYS A 360 10.13 25.16 11.35
C LYS A 360 9.96 26.67 11.27
N PHE A 361 8.87 27.15 10.69
CA PHE A 361 8.60 28.58 10.56
C PHE A 361 7.90 29.17 11.80
N THR A 362 7.00 28.43 12.43
CA THR A 362 6.18 28.92 13.54
C THR A 362 6.71 28.50 14.91
N GLY A 363 7.50 27.42 14.98
CA GLY A 363 7.88 26.75 16.23
C GLY A 363 6.75 25.93 16.86
N ASP A 364 5.55 25.94 16.27
CA ASP A 364 4.41 25.17 16.75
C ASP A 364 4.60 23.67 16.44
N ILE A 365 4.48 22.84 17.47
CA ILE A 365 4.68 21.40 17.37
C ILE A 365 3.40 20.65 16.97
N GLY A 366 2.26 21.35 16.95
CA GLY A 366 0.94 20.80 16.69
C GLY A 366 0.50 19.75 17.72
N ASP A 367 -0.61 19.07 17.41
CA ASP A 367 -1.29 18.11 18.29
C ASP A 367 -0.99 16.64 17.98
N GLY A 368 -0.08 16.36 17.03
CA GLY A 368 0.13 15.01 16.48
C GLY A 368 0.52 13.95 17.52
N LEU A 369 1.25 14.34 18.57
CA LEU A 369 1.57 13.46 19.70
C LEU A 369 0.31 13.07 20.48
N GLY A 370 -0.53 14.03 20.84
CA GLY A 370 -1.77 13.79 21.57
C GLY A 370 -2.70 12.84 20.80
N ARG A 371 -2.88 13.09 19.50
CA ARG A 371 -3.69 12.23 18.61
C ARG A 371 -3.19 10.80 18.52
N THR A 372 -1.87 10.61 18.52
CA THR A 372 -1.26 9.28 18.44
C THR A 372 -1.40 8.50 19.75
N LEU A 373 -1.23 9.18 20.90
CA LEU A 373 -1.42 8.58 22.22
C LEU A 373 -2.89 8.22 22.47
N GLU A 374 -3.82 9.07 22.05
CA GLU A 374 -5.26 8.78 22.11
C GLU A 374 -5.62 7.55 21.25
N TYR A 375 -5.05 7.45 20.05
CA TYR A 375 -5.20 6.26 19.21
C TYR A 375 -4.72 4.98 19.92
N TYR A 376 -3.53 5.00 20.55
CA TYR A 376 -3.05 3.83 21.29
C TYR A 376 -3.95 3.46 22.46
N ARG A 377 -4.42 4.45 23.24
CA ARG A 377 -5.36 4.20 24.34
C ARG A 377 -6.65 3.53 23.85
N ARG A 378 -7.21 3.99 22.74
CA ARG A 378 -8.43 3.40 22.15
C ARG A 378 -8.18 2.00 21.59
N PHE A 379 -7.00 1.78 21.01
CA PHE A 379 -6.62 0.47 20.48
C PHE A 379 -6.44 -0.56 21.60
N GLU A 380 -5.79 -0.19 22.70
CA GLU A 380 -5.67 -1.03 23.90
C GLU A 380 -7.04 -1.34 24.52
N ALA A 381 -7.94 -0.35 24.59
CA ALA A 381 -9.30 -0.55 25.08
C ALA A 381 -10.18 -1.45 24.19
N HIS A 382 -9.82 -1.66 22.92
CA HIS A 382 -10.49 -2.62 22.03
C HIS A 382 -9.91 -4.05 22.13
N LEU A 383 -8.73 -4.19 22.74
CA LEU A 383 -8.06 -5.48 22.94
C LEU A 383 -8.37 -6.12 24.31
N GLN A 384 -8.90 -5.32 25.25
CA GLN A 384 -9.45 -5.77 26.54
C GLN A 384 -10.94 -6.04 26.41
#